data_AF-A0AAU8NH63-F1
#
_entry.id   AF-A0AAU8NH63-F1
#
_cell.length_a   1.000
_cell.length_b   1.000
_cell.length_c   1.000
_cell.angle_alpha   90.00
_cell.angle_beta   90.00
_cell.angle_gamma   90.00
#
_symmetry.space_group_name_H-M   'P 1'
#
loop_
_entity.id
_entity.type
_entity.pdbx_description
1 polymer ?
#
loop_
_entity_poly.entity_id
_entity_poly.type
_entity_poly.pdbx_seq_one_letter_code
_entity_poly.pdbx_strand_id
1 'polypeptide(L)'
;MKRTFRSMTGWLSVSLMALLLWTHGSYLVSAQSDESNPNGNQEVSSNSSIAQLNEEAAVLYRQALENNMEEVRASIVRISNSLEHVSFEGKTSVEGIHALSETVVEVKEAAAKFKGDKPLLQQASAKLRLAADSLANPAKPLWLQYYKIVKNDLDALSLAANQNETAAVLANRYSVLEDHYETIRPAAMIRLEPYQIAQIDAWLSHLKGLTQAKQSDTSQIRSMAAHGEELVNGLFGREKDESAFVPFVQGADRRAAGLVISSAIAAALCYAGYRKYRAQQQDIFTYRR
;
A
#
# COMPACT_ATOMS: atom_id res chain seq x y z
N MET A 1 -19.10 61.49 45.73
CA MET A 1 -19.23 61.75 44.28
C MET A 1 -18.11 61.01 43.56
N LYS A 2 -18.45 60.11 42.61
CA LYS A 2 -17.56 59.42 41.62
C LYS A 2 -16.52 58.42 42.18
N ARG A 3 -16.21 57.29 41.54
CA ARG A 3 -16.88 56.39 40.59
C ARG A 3 -15.98 55.13 40.51
N THR A 4 -16.61 53.98 40.35
CA THR A 4 -16.06 52.62 40.23
C THR A 4 -15.09 52.42 39.05
N PHE A 5 -13.93 51.78 39.28
CA PHE A 5 -13.07 51.26 38.21
C PHE A 5 -12.46 49.91 38.60
N ARG A 6 -13.31 48.90 38.71
CA ARG A 6 -12.93 47.49 38.90
C ARG A 6 -13.91 46.61 38.12
N SER A 7 -13.79 46.56 36.79
CA SER A 7 -14.48 45.56 35.96
C SER A 7 -14.06 45.56 34.48
N MET A 8 -12.77 45.71 34.14
CA MET A 8 -12.32 45.64 32.73
C MET A 8 -11.49 44.41 32.36
N THR A 9 -11.22 43.51 33.31
CA THR A 9 -10.49 42.26 33.02
C THR A 9 -11.40 41.04 32.82
N GLY A 10 -12.69 41.15 33.16
CA GLY A 10 -13.67 40.08 32.96
C GLY A 10 -14.38 40.08 31.61
N TRP A 11 -14.35 41.19 30.86
CA TRP A 11 -15.05 41.29 29.56
C TRP A 11 -14.19 40.84 28.37
N LEU A 12 -12.85 40.88 28.49
CA LEU A 12 -11.94 40.40 27.45
C LEU A 12 -11.86 38.86 27.39
N SER A 13 -12.06 38.16 28.52
CA SER A 13 -12.11 36.69 28.54
C SER A 13 -13.42 36.15 27.95
N VAL A 14 -14.55 36.83 28.16
CA VAL A 14 -15.84 36.45 27.58
C VAL A 14 -15.86 36.69 26.06
N SER A 15 -15.20 37.73 25.57
CA SER A 15 -15.12 38.01 24.12
C SER A 15 -14.22 37.03 23.36
N LEU A 16 -13.18 36.48 23.99
CA LEU A 16 -12.30 35.46 23.37
C LEU A 16 -12.99 34.09 23.32
N MET A 17 -13.83 33.77 24.32
CA MET A 17 -14.61 32.52 24.36
C MET A 17 -15.81 32.56 23.38
N ALA A 18 -16.41 33.73 23.16
CA ALA A 18 -17.45 33.92 22.15
C ALA A 18 -16.93 33.79 20.70
N LEU A 19 -15.68 34.18 20.44
CA LEU A 19 -15.07 34.05 19.11
C LEU A 19 -14.70 32.60 18.76
N LEU A 20 -14.36 31.77 19.75
CA LEU A 20 -14.10 30.33 19.57
C LEU A 20 -15.39 29.50 19.44
N LEU A 21 -16.50 29.98 19.98
CA LEU A 21 -17.81 29.37 19.79
C LEU A 21 -18.43 29.70 18.42
N TRP A 22 -18.07 30.83 17.80
CA TRP A 22 -18.57 31.17 16.45
C TRP A 22 -17.85 30.46 15.31
N THR A 23 -16.65 29.91 15.53
CA THR A 23 -15.96 29.06 14.55
C THR A 23 -16.40 27.60 14.58
N HIS A 24 -17.17 27.18 15.58
CA HIS A 24 -17.75 25.83 15.66
C HIS A 24 -19.24 25.75 15.23
N GLY A 25 -19.85 26.88 14.85
CA GLY A 25 -21.28 26.98 14.52
C GLY A 25 -21.66 26.78 13.05
N SER A 26 -20.71 26.56 12.15
CA SER A 26 -20.96 26.37 10.71
C SER A 26 -20.92 24.90 10.26
N TYR A 27 -21.30 23.97 11.15
CA TYR A 27 -21.50 22.57 10.83
C TYR A 27 -22.79 22.06 11.47
N LEU A 28 -23.92 22.66 11.10
CA LEU A 28 -25.22 22.05 11.33
C LEU A 28 -26.04 22.17 10.05
N VAL A 29 -26.37 20.99 9.53
CA VAL A 29 -27.51 20.70 8.66
C VAL A 29 -27.38 21.29 7.26
N SER A 30 -26.54 20.64 6.44
CA SER A 30 -26.95 20.47 5.05
C SER A 30 -28.07 19.43 5.06
N ALA A 31 -29.28 19.90 4.82
CA ALA A 31 -30.44 19.07 4.63
C ALA A 31 -30.12 17.97 3.61
N GLN A 32 -30.45 16.74 3.99
CA GLN A 32 -30.48 15.58 3.14
C GLN A 32 -31.50 15.84 2.02
N SER A 33 -31.01 16.34 0.88
CA SER A 33 -31.62 16.03 -0.40
C SER A 33 -31.15 14.62 -0.76
N ASP A 34 -32.05 13.65 -0.64
CA ASP A 34 -31.91 12.35 -1.31
C ASP A 34 -31.87 12.58 -2.83
N GLU A 35 -30.73 13.04 -3.34
CA GLU A 35 -30.29 12.65 -4.67
C GLU A 35 -29.71 11.26 -4.49
N SER A 36 -30.51 10.26 -4.86
CA SER A 36 -30.06 8.89 -5.05
C SER A 36 -28.87 8.91 -6.01
N ASN A 37 -27.65 8.93 -5.47
CA ASN A 37 -26.44 8.76 -6.25
C ASN A 37 -26.30 7.26 -6.52
N PRO A 38 -26.66 6.78 -7.72
CA PRO A 38 -26.63 5.34 -8.02
C PRO A 38 -25.23 4.74 -7.85
N ASN A 39 -24.17 5.56 -7.93
CA ASN A 39 -22.79 5.13 -7.76
C ASN A 39 -22.43 4.78 -6.31
N GLY A 40 -23.06 5.41 -5.31
CA GLY A 40 -22.76 5.12 -3.90
C GLY A 40 -23.17 3.70 -3.49
N ASN A 41 -24.31 3.22 -3.99
CA ASN A 41 -24.76 1.85 -3.76
C ASN A 41 -23.93 0.83 -4.56
N GLN A 42 -23.49 1.18 -5.77
CA GLN A 42 -22.66 0.32 -6.61
C GLN A 42 -21.22 0.16 -6.08
N GLU A 43 -20.61 1.22 -5.54
CA GLU A 43 -19.28 1.11 -4.93
C GLU A 43 -19.30 0.26 -3.66
N VAL A 44 -20.33 0.43 -2.81
CA VAL A 44 -20.49 -0.36 -1.58
C VAL A 44 -20.74 -1.84 -1.91
N SER A 45 -21.60 -2.14 -2.89
CA SER A 45 -21.82 -3.53 -3.33
C SER A 45 -20.56 -4.14 -3.94
N SER A 46 -19.84 -3.39 -4.79
CA SER A 46 -18.61 -3.88 -5.44
C SER A 46 -17.49 -4.17 -4.43
N ASN A 47 -17.31 -3.29 -3.44
CA ASN A 47 -16.34 -3.51 -2.37
C ASN A 47 -16.70 -4.73 -1.51
N SER A 48 -17.99 -4.97 -1.25
CA SER A 48 -18.43 -6.17 -0.54
C SER A 48 -18.18 -7.46 -1.33
N SER A 49 -18.39 -7.46 -2.65
CA SER A 49 -18.11 -8.62 -3.50
C SER A 49 -16.61 -8.95 -3.58
N ILE A 50 -15.75 -7.92 -3.65
CA ILE A 50 -14.29 -8.09 -3.63
C ILE A 50 -13.81 -8.62 -2.27
N ALA A 51 -14.37 -8.12 -1.17
CA ALA A 51 -14.06 -8.62 0.17
C ALA A 51 -14.48 -10.08 0.34
N GLN A 52 -15.65 -10.46 -0.17
CA GLN A 52 -16.13 -11.85 -0.16
C GLN A 52 -15.21 -12.76 -1.00
N LEU A 53 -14.83 -12.34 -2.20
CA LEU A 53 -13.87 -13.06 -3.04
C LEU A 53 -12.55 -13.32 -2.30
N ASN A 54 -12.04 -12.31 -1.59
CA ASN A 54 -10.80 -12.41 -0.83
C ASN A 54 -10.91 -13.39 0.34
N GLU A 55 -12.03 -13.39 1.06
CA GLU A 55 -12.28 -14.34 2.14
C GLU A 55 -12.38 -15.78 1.61
N GLU A 56 -13.10 -15.99 0.51
CA GLU A 56 -13.20 -17.32 -0.13
C GLU A 56 -11.84 -17.82 -0.63
N ALA A 57 -11.00 -16.92 -1.18
CA ALA A 57 -9.62 -17.27 -1.54
C ALA A 57 -8.78 -17.65 -0.32
N ALA A 58 -9.00 -17.00 0.83
CA ALA A 58 -8.32 -17.33 2.08
C ALA A 58 -8.76 -18.69 2.64
N VAL A 59 -10.05 -19.01 2.56
CA VAL A 59 -10.61 -20.32 2.90
C VAL A 59 -10.02 -21.38 1.99
N LEU A 60 -10.04 -21.17 0.67
CA LEU A 60 -9.51 -22.10 -0.32
C LEU A 60 -8.04 -22.44 -0.03
N TYR A 61 -7.20 -21.42 0.21
CA TYR A 61 -5.78 -21.63 0.52
C TYR A 61 -5.59 -22.49 1.79
N ARG A 62 -6.37 -22.23 2.84
CA ARG A 62 -6.32 -23.03 4.08
C ARG A 62 -6.73 -24.48 3.83
N GLN A 63 -7.80 -24.70 3.07
CA GLN A 63 -8.28 -26.05 2.74
C GLN A 63 -7.31 -26.80 1.82
N ALA A 64 -6.58 -26.09 0.94
CA ALA A 64 -5.49 -26.65 0.15
C ALA A 64 -4.31 -27.11 1.01
N LEU A 65 -3.97 -26.36 2.08
CA LEU A 65 -2.96 -26.78 3.06
C LEU A 65 -3.41 -28.02 3.86
N GLU A 66 -4.69 -28.06 4.25
CA GLU A 66 -5.30 -29.18 4.98
C GLU A 66 -5.60 -30.40 4.10
N ASN A 67 -5.40 -30.29 2.77
CA ASN A 67 -5.69 -31.32 1.78
C ASN A 67 -7.17 -31.77 1.79
N ASN A 68 -8.08 -30.87 2.15
CA ASN A 68 -9.52 -31.12 2.12
C ASN A 68 -10.08 -30.84 0.72
N MET A 69 -9.97 -31.85 -0.16
CA MET A 69 -10.32 -31.71 -1.58
C MET A 69 -11.81 -31.46 -1.84
N GLU A 70 -12.69 -31.81 -0.89
CA GLU A 70 -14.12 -31.51 -0.99
C GLU A 70 -14.37 -30.01 -0.84
N GLU A 71 -13.83 -29.42 0.23
CA GLU A 71 -13.94 -27.99 0.49
C GLU A 71 -13.17 -27.13 -0.51
N VAL A 72 -12.02 -27.60 -1.01
CA VAL A 72 -11.31 -26.92 -2.11
C VAL A 72 -12.22 -26.79 -3.32
N ARG A 73 -12.89 -27.87 -3.75
CA ARG A 73 -13.81 -27.83 -4.90
C ARG A 73 -15.01 -26.92 -4.65
N ALA A 74 -15.58 -26.96 -3.45
CA ALA A 74 -16.68 -26.07 -3.08
C ALA A 74 -16.25 -24.59 -3.13
N SER A 75 -15.06 -24.28 -2.61
CA SER A 75 -14.49 -22.92 -2.62
C SER A 75 -14.22 -22.42 -4.05
N ILE A 76 -13.71 -23.29 -4.94
CA ILE A 76 -13.52 -22.97 -6.37
C ILE A 76 -14.83 -22.54 -7.03
N VAL A 77 -15.93 -23.25 -6.76
CA VAL A 77 -17.25 -22.91 -7.31
C VAL A 77 -17.73 -21.56 -6.77
N ARG A 78 -17.60 -21.30 -5.46
CA ARG A 78 -17.97 -20.01 -4.87
C ARG A 78 -17.16 -18.84 -5.43
N ILE A 79 -15.85 -19.03 -5.60
CA ILE A 79 -14.95 -18.03 -6.21
C ILE A 79 -15.34 -17.77 -7.66
N SER A 80 -15.60 -18.81 -8.46
CA SER A 80 -16.00 -18.66 -9.87
C SER A 80 -17.28 -17.84 -9.99
N ASN A 81 -18.30 -18.17 -9.19
CA ASN A 81 -19.57 -17.45 -9.17
C ASN A 81 -19.40 -16.01 -8.68
N SER A 82 -18.54 -15.78 -7.67
CA SER A 82 -18.26 -14.43 -7.17
C SER A 82 -17.62 -13.57 -8.25
N LEU A 83 -16.68 -14.12 -9.04
CA LEU A 83 -15.93 -13.39 -10.06
C LEU A 83 -16.85 -12.83 -11.17
N GLU A 84 -17.91 -13.56 -11.53
CA GLU A 84 -18.91 -13.13 -12.54
C GLU A 84 -19.69 -11.86 -12.12
N HIS A 85 -19.73 -11.56 -10.83
CA HIS A 85 -20.53 -10.47 -10.26
C HIS A 85 -19.68 -9.32 -9.69
N VAL A 86 -18.35 -9.40 -9.81
CA VAL A 86 -17.43 -8.35 -9.34
C VAL A 86 -17.32 -7.25 -10.38
N SER A 87 -17.53 -6.00 -9.96
CA SER A 87 -17.12 -4.83 -10.75
C SER A 87 -15.65 -4.53 -10.51
N PHE A 88 -14.86 -4.49 -11.60
CA PHE A 88 -13.44 -4.16 -11.58
C PHE A 88 -13.15 -2.70 -11.91
N GLU A 89 -14.19 -1.91 -12.20
CA GLU A 89 -14.04 -0.50 -12.60
C GLU A 89 -13.33 0.31 -11.51
N GLY A 90 -12.22 0.95 -11.89
CA GLY A 90 -11.39 1.73 -10.97
C GLY A 90 -10.62 0.90 -9.92
N LYS A 91 -10.67 -0.44 -9.98
CA LYS A 91 -9.98 -1.34 -9.05
C LYS A 91 -8.70 -1.93 -9.61
N THR A 92 -8.68 -2.24 -10.90
CA THR A 92 -7.55 -2.87 -11.59
C THR A 92 -7.60 -2.60 -13.10
N SER A 93 -6.48 -2.82 -13.79
CA SER A 93 -6.39 -2.84 -15.26
C SER A 93 -6.94 -4.15 -15.85
N VAL A 94 -7.09 -4.19 -17.18
CA VAL A 94 -7.50 -5.40 -17.93
C VAL A 94 -6.51 -6.54 -17.72
N GLU A 95 -5.22 -6.23 -17.68
CA GLU A 95 -4.14 -7.18 -17.40
C GLU A 95 -4.27 -7.77 -16.00
N GLY A 96 -4.66 -6.97 -15.00
CA GLY A 96 -4.92 -7.46 -13.65
C GLY A 96 -6.17 -8.34 -13.55
N ILE A 97 -7.24 -8.03 -14.30
CA ILE A 97 -8.43 -8.92 -14.41
C ILE A 97 -8.04 -10.26 -15.04
N HIS A 98 -7.23 -10.21 -16.10
CA HIS A 98 -6.72 -11.40 -16.76
C HIS A 98 -5.86 -12.23 -15.81
N ALA A 99 -4.90 -11.61 -15.11
CA ALA A 99 -4.04 -12.28 -14.14
C ALA A 99 -4.84 -12.93 -13.00
N LEU A 100 -5.86 -12.26 -12.46
CA LEU A 100 -6.75 -12.85 -11.46
C LEU A 100 -7.50 -14.07 -12.02
N SER A 101 -8.06 -13.94 -13.22
CA SER A 101 -8.81 -15.01 -13.88
C SER A 101 -7.91 -16.22 -14.16
N GLU A 102 -6.67 -15.99 -14.57
CA GLU A 102 -5.65 -17.02 -14.78
C GLU A 102 -5.38 -17.81 -13.49
N THR A 103 -5.22 -17.14 -12.34
CA THR A 103 -5.03 -17.84 -11.05
C THR A 103 -6.21 -18.73 -10.66
N VAL A 104 -7.45 -18.34 -11.01
CA VAL A 104 -8.63 -19.19 -10.78
C VAL A 104 -8.58 -20.44 -11.67
N VAL A 105 -8.15 -20.28 -12.92
CA VAL A 105 -7.96 -21.42 -13.84
C VAL A 105 -6.85 -22.34 -13.34
N GLU A 106 -5.69 -21.81 -12.93
CA GLU A 106 -4.59 -22.60 -12.37
C GLU A 106 -5.05 -23.48 -11.19
N VAL A 107 -5.83 -22.91 -10.27
CA VAL A 107 -6.38 -23.64 -9.12
C VAL A 107 -7.35 -24.74 -9.55
N LYS A 108 -8.22 -24.47 -10.54
CA LYS A 108 -9.14 -25.47 -11.11
C LYS A 108 -8.39 -26.64 -11.72
N GLU A 109 -7.34 -26.35 -12.48
CA GLU A 109 -6.50 -27.38 -13.10
C GLU A 109 -5.73 -28.19 -12.05
N ALA A 110 -5.14 -27.53 -11.06
CA ALA A 110 -4.43 -28.20 -9.97
C ALA A 110 -5.34 -29.13 -9.17
N ALA A 111 -6.60 -28.72 -8.92
CA ALA A 111 -7.59 -29.54 -8.22
C ALA A 111 -8.15 -30.71 -9.05
N ALA A 112 -8.07 -30.62 -10.38
CA ALA A 112 -8.55 -31.65 -11.30
C ALA A 112 -7.55 -32.80 -11.53
N LYS A 113 -6.24 -32.56 -11.34
CA LYS A 113 -5.20 -33.59 -11.51
C LYS A 113 -5.39 -34.74 -10.50
N PHE A 114 -5.50 -35.98 -11.01
CA PHE A 114 -5.79 -37.20 -10.23
C PHE A 114 -4.65 -37.47 -9.23
N LYS A 115 -4.98 -37.70 -7.95
CA LYS A 115 -4.04 -37.68 -6.80
C LYS A 115 -3.31 -36.35 -6.56
N GLY A 116 -4.05 -35.23 -6.70
CA GLY A 116 -3.76 -33.92 -6.10
C GLY A 116 -2.28 -33.69 -5.83
N ASP A 117 -1.58 -33.20 -6.85
CA ASP A 117 -0.21 -32.72 -6.70
C ASP A 117 -0.23 -31.58 -5.67
N LYS A 118 -0.05 -31.96 -4.39
CA LYS A 118 -0.29 -31.07 -3.25
C LYS A 118 0.55 -29.80 -3.35
N PRO A 119 1.85 -29.88 -3.71
CA PRO A 119 2.64 -28.69 -4.01
C PRO A 119 1.99 -27.77 -5.05
N LEU A 120 1.53 -28.32 -6.19
CA LEU A 120 0.90 -27.51 -7.24
C LEU A 120 -0.40 -26.85 -6.75
N LEU A 121 -1.25 -27.57 -6.02
CA LEU A 121 -2.49 -27.01 -5.48
C LEU A 121 -2.20 -25.92 -4.44
N GLN A 122 -1.21 -26.12 -3.57
CA GLN A 122 -0.79 -25.13 -2.58
C GLN A 122 -0.22 -23.88 -3.24
N GLN A 123 0.59 -24.03 -4.29
CA GLN A 123 1.15 -22.91 -5.03
C GLN A 123 0.06 -22.13 -5.79
N ALA A 124 -0.80 -22.82 -6.54
CA ALA A 124 -1.89 -22.18 -7.28
C ALA A 124 -2.85 -21.45 -6.32
N SER A 125 -3.18 -22.06 -5.18
CA SER A 125 -4.04 -21.42 -4.17
C SER A 125 -3.37 -20.23 -3.47
N ALA A 126 -2.05 -20.27 -3.26
CA ALA A 126 -1.30 -19.12 -2.76
C ALA A 126 -1.34 -17.95 -3.73
N LYS A 127 -1.11 -18.19 -5.04
CA LYS A 127 -1.22 -17.17 -6.09
C LYS A 127 -2.60 -16.52 -6.10
N LEU A 128 -3.67 -17.33 -6.09
CA LEU A 128 -5.04 -16.83 -6.04
C LEU A 128 -5.32 -16.00 -4.78
N ARG A 129 -4.83 -16.44 -3.60
CA ARG A 129 -4.97 -15.68 -2.36
C ARG A 129 -4.29 -14.32 -2.45
N LEU A 130 -3.06 -14.27 -2.96
CA LEU A 130 -2.32 -13.02 -3.12
C LEU A 130 -2.99 -12.09 -4.15
N ALA A 131 -3.50 -12.64 -5.24
CA ALA A 131 -4.20 -11.89 -6.28
C ALA A 131 -5.52 -11.29 -5.76
N ALA A 132 -6.36 -12.09 -5.09
CA ALA A 132 -7.58 -11.62 -4.48
C ALA A 132 -7.31 -10.58 -3.37
N ASP A 133 -6.23 -10.76 -2.61
CA ASP A 133 -5.81 -9.79 -1.61
C ASP A 133 -5.39 -8.46 -2.21
N SER A 134 -4.63 -8.48 -3.31
CA SER A 134 -4.26 -7.28 -4.07
C SER A 134 -5.47 -6.48 -4.50
N LEU A 135 -6.54 -7.16 -4.92
CA LEU A 135 -7.77 -6.49 -5.33
C LEU A 135 -8.52 -5.89 -4.12
N ALA A 136 -8.58 -6.61 -3.00
CA ALA A 136 -9.30 -6.19 -1.80
C ALA A 136 -8.58 -5.14 -0.96
N ASN A 137 -7.24 -5.20 -0.91
CA ASN A 137 -6.40 -4.41 -0.02
C ASN A 137 -5.40 -3.55 -0.83
N PRO A 138 -5.87 -2.51 -1.54
CA PRO A 138 -5.04 -1.74 -2.47
C PRO A 138 -3.86 -1.01 -1.82
N ALA A 139 -3.98 -0.66 -0.52
CA ALA A 139 -2.97 0.13 0.19
C ALA A 139 -1.82 -0.71 0.77
N LYS A 140 -2.10 -1.94 1.21
CA LYS A 140 -1.13 -2.82 1.89
C LYS A 140 -1.41 -4.29 1.55
N PRO A 141 -1.25 -4.69 0.29
CA PRO A 141 -1.52 -6.07 -0.10
C PRO A 141 -0.45 -7.01 0.48
N LEU A 142 -0.86 -8.26 0.75
CA LEU A 142 -0.05 -9.27 1.43
C LEU A 142 1.24 -9.61 0.68
N TRP A 143 1.23 -9.56 -0.65
CA TRP A 143 2.41 -9.91 -1.45
C TRP A 143 3.61 -8.98 -1.17
N LEU A 144 3.40 -7.76 -0.66
CA LEU A 144 4.51 -6.89 -0.26
C LEU A 144 5.40 -7.49 0.84
N GLN A 145 4.89 -8.47 1.58
CA GLN A 145 5.66 -9.21 2.59
C GLN A 145 6.72 -10.13 1.96
N TYR A 146 6.56 -10.50 0.68
CA TYR A 146 7.54 -11.30 -0.06
C TYR A 146 8.81 -10.54 -0.40
N TYR A 147 8.87 -9.22 -0.19
CA TYR A 147 10.07 -8.41 -0.43
C TYR A 147 11.32 -9.04 0.15
N LYS A 148 11.27 -9.47 1.42
CA LYS A 148 12.42 -10.05 2.09
C LYS A 148 12.82 -11.40 1.48
N ILE A 149 11.85 -12.19 1.04
CA ILE A 149 12.09 -13.49 0.41
C ILE A 149 12.82 -13.28 -0.92
N VAL A 150 12.24 -12.48 -1.82
CA VAL A 150 12.80 -12.19 -3.15
C VAL A 150 14.18 -11.53 -3.03
N LYS A 151 14.36 -10.59 -2.10
CA LYS A 151 15.66 -9.97 -1.85
C LYS A 151 16.70 -10.99 -1.38
N ASN A 152 16.34 -11.88 -0.45
CA ASN A 152 17.26 -12.92 0.01
C ASN A 152 17.64 -13.88 -1.12
N ASP A 153 16.73 -14.21 -2.04
CA ASP A 153 17.03 -15.07 -3.18
C ASP A 153 18.01 -14.40 -4.16
N LEU A 154 17.82 -13.10 -4.40
CA LEU A 154 18.72 -12.29 -5.20
C LEU A 154 20.11 -12.19 -4.56
N ASP A 155 20.17 -11.95 -3.24
CA ASP A 155 21.41 -11.94 -2.47
C ASP A 155 22.11 -13.30 -2.52
N ALA A 156 21.36 -14.40 -2.41
CA ALA A 156 21.89 -15.75 -2.50
C ALA A 156 22.43 -16.07 -3.91
N LEU A 157 21.77 -15.59 -4.97
CA LEU A 157 22.27 -15.70 -6.34
C LEU A 157 23.54 -14.88 -6.55
N SER A 158 23.57 -13.64 -6.06
CA SER A 158 24.75 -12.78 -6.11
C SER A 158 25.92 -13.39 -5.35
N LEU A 159 25.67 -13.98 -4.17
CA LEU A 159 26.68 -14.66 -3.37
C LEU A 159 27.27 -15.87 -4.10
N ALA A 160 26.41 -16.72 -4.70
CA ALA A 160 26.86 -17.86 -5.49
C ALA A 160 27.71 -17.42 -6.70
N ALA A 161 27.33 -16.32 -7.36
CA ALA A 161 28.14 -15.73 -8.44
C ALA A 161 29.49 -15.18 -7.93
N ASN A 162 29.53 -14.60 -6.73
CA ASN A 162 30.77 -14.11 -6.10
C ASN A 162 31.74 -15.25 -5.74
N GLN A 163 31.19 -16.40 -5.33
CA GLN A 163 31.94 -17.58 -4.96
C GLN A 163 32.38 -18.42 -6.17
N ASN A 164 32.00 -18.02 -7.39
CA ASN A 164 32.21 -18.79 -8.63
C ASN A 164 31.68 -20.23 -8.50
N GLU A 165 30.50 -20.36 -7.91
CA GLU A 165 29.80 -21.63 -7.80
C GLU A 165 29.48 -22.23 -9.18
N THR A 166 29.21 -23.54 -9.19
CA THR A 166 28.90 -24.25 -10.44
C THR A 166 27.64 -23.71 -11.11
N ALA A 167 27.57 -23.84 -12.45
CA ALA A 167 26.38 -23.46 -13.22
C ALA A 167 25.09 -24.12 -12.70
N ALA A 168 25.17 -25.36 -12.19
CA ALA A 168 24.03 -26.06 -11.59
C ALA A 168 23.51 -25.36 -10.33
N VAL A 169 24.41 -24.86 -9.47
CA VAL A 169 24.05 -24.10 -8.27
C VAL A 169 23.41 -22.76 -8.67
N LEU A 170 23.99 -22.05 -9.63
CA LEU A 170 23.44 -20.78 -10.14
C LEU A 170 22.04 -20.95 -10.73
N ALA A 171 21.84 -21.98 -11.56
CA ALA A 171 20.54 -22.30 -12.14
C ALA A 171 19.50 -22.66 -11.07
N ASN A 172 19.90 -23.39 -10.02
CA ASN A 172 19.01 -23.70 -8.90
C ASN A 172 18.63 -22.45 -8.09
N ARG A 173 19.59 -21.55 -7.81
CA ARG A 173 19.31 -20.28 -7.12
C ARG A 173 18.38 -19.40 -7.94
N TYR A 174 18.58 -19.35 -9.25
CA TYR A 174 17.68 -18.66 -10.17
C TYR A 174 16.27 -19.26 -10.15
N SER A 175 16.14 -20.59 -10.19
CA SER A 175 14.83 -21.26 -10.14
C SER A 175 14.04 -20.89 -8.88
N VAL A 176 14.70 -20.82 -7.72
CA VAL A 176 14.04 -20.41 -6.46
C VAL A 176 13.55 -18.95 -6.53
N LEU A 177 14.37 -18.05 -7.09
CA LEU A 177 13.98 -16.65 -7.32
C LEU A 177 12.79 -16.55 -8.29
N GLU A 178 12.83 -17.29 -9.41
CA GLU A 178 11.77 -17.37 -10.42
C GLU A 178 10.47 -17.88 -9.77
N ASP A 179 10.52 -18.95 -8.99
CA ASP A 179 9.34 -19.54 -8.33
C ASP A 179 8.66 -18.56 -7.36
N HIS A 180 9.45 -17.82 -6.56
CA HIS A 180 8.89 -16.81 -5.65
C HIS A 180 8.33 -15.60 -6.40
N TYR A 181 8.97 -15.18 -7.49
CA TYR A 181 8.44 -14.12 -8.35
C TYR A 181 7.13 -14.55 -9.00
N GLU A 182 7.06 -15.73 -9.62
CA GLU A 182 5.85 -16.27 -10.25
C GLU A 182 4.68 -16.41 -9.26
N THR A 183 4.99 -16.63 -7.98
CA THR A 183 3.97 -16.67 -6.92
C THR A 183 3.32 -15.29 -6.68
N ILE A 184 4.10 -14.21 -6.74
CA ILE A 184 3.61 -12.84 -6.49
C ILE A 184 3.18 -12.11 -7.76
N ARG A 185 3.63 -12.56 -8.94
CA ARG A 185 3.44 -11.89 -10.23
C ARG A 185 1.97 -11.54 -10.51
N PRO A 186 0.98 -12.45 -10.33
CA PRO A 186 -0.43 -12.10 -10.57
C PRO A 186 -0.94 -10.99 -9.63
N ALA A 187 -0.49 -11.02 -8.38
CA ALA A 187 -0.85 -10.02 -7.37
C ALA A 187 -0.22 -8.65 -7.66
N ALA A 188 1.00 -8.64 -8.21
CA ALA A 188 1.69 -7.43 -8.64
C ALA A 188 1.02 -6.83 -9.90
N MET A 189 0.62 -7.65 -10.88
CA MET A 189 -0.08 -7.22 -12.10
C MET A 189 -1.41 -6.51 -11.83
N ILE A 190 -2.09 -6.81 -10.72
CA ILE A 190 -3.33 -6.14 -10.30
C ILE A 190 -3.08 -4.69 -9.82
N ARG A 191 -1.87 -4.41 -9.33
CA ARG A 191 -1.53 -3.13 -8.67
C ARG A 191 -0.66 -2.22 -9.51
N LEU A 192 0.16 -2.79 -10.38
CA LEU A 192 1.21 -2.09 -11.10
C LEU A 192 0.86 -1.98 -12.57
N GLU A 193 1.48 -1.00 -13.22
CA GLU A 193 1.32 -0.81 -14.65
C GLU A 193 1.97 -1.96 -15.42
N PRO A 194 1.39 -2.39 -16.56
CA PRO A 194 1.93 -3.51 -17.34
C PRO A 194 3.40 -3.37 -17.73
N TYR A 195 3.87 -2.14 -17.97
CA TYR A 195 5.27 -1.90 -18.34
C TYR A 195 6.26 -2.23 -17.19
N GLN A 196 5.85 -2.04 -15.93
CA GLN A 196 6.70 -2.32 -14.77
C GLN A 196 6.92 -3.83 -14.62
N ILE A 197 5.85 -4.60 -14.81
CA ILE A 197 5.91 -6.07 -14.81
C ILE A 197 6.75 -6.57 -15.98
N ALA A 198 6.54 -6.03 -17.18
CA ALA A 198 7.31 -6.40 -18.37
C ALA A 198 8.82 -6.14 -18.22
N GLN A 199 9.22 -5.07 -17.53
CA GLN A 199 10.63 -4.78 -17.26
C GLN A 199 11.29 -5.87 -16.39
N ILE A 200 10.57 -6.35 -15.37
CA ILE A 200 11.06 -7.40 -14.49
C ILE A 200 11.07 -8.76 -15.19
N ASP A 201 10.02 -9.06 -15.97
CA ASP A 201 9.94 -10.27 -16.78
C ASP A 201 11.12 -10.34 -17.77
N ALA A 202 11.45 -9.22 -18.43
CA ALA A 202 12.58 -9.14 -19.35
C ALA A 202 13.93 -9.34 -18.63
N TRP A 203 14.10 -8.72 -17.45
CA TRP A 203 15.29 -8.89 -16.64
C TRP A 203 15.46 -10.34 -16.16
N LEU A 204 14.39 -10.98 -15.65
CA LEU A 204 14.40 -12.38 -15.25
C LEU A 204 14.71 -13.31 -16.43
N SER A 205 14.12 -13.05 -17.60
CA SER A 205 14.40 -13.83 -18.81
C SER A 205 15.87 -13.72 -19.23
N HIS A 206 16.48 -12.53 -19.10
CA HIS A 206 17.90 -12.36 -19.41
C HIS A 206 18.79 -13.10 -18.40
N LEU A 207 18.45 -13.01 -17.11
CA LEU A 207 19.15 -13.70 -16.03
C LEU A 207 19.07 -15.23 -16.16
N LYS A 208 17.93 -15.76 -16.66
CA LYS A 208 17.76 -17.18 -17.02
C LYS A 208 18.82 -17.63 -18.03
N GLY A 209 18.99 -16.86 -19.10
CA GLY A 209 19.96 -17.16 -20.14
C GLY A 209 21.40 -17.23 -19.62
N LEU A 210 21.76 -16.31 -18.71
CA LEU A 210 23.09 -16.27 -18.11
C LEU A 210 23.35 -17.43 -17.13
N THR A 211 22.34 -17.82 -16.35
CA THR A 211 22.46 -18.88 -15.33
C THR A 211 22.40 -20.28 -15.93
N GLN A 212 21.70 -20.46 -17.05
CA GLN A 212 21.59 -21.74 -17.76
C GLN A 212 22.66 -21.94 -18.85
N ALA A 213 23.47 -20.91 -19.14
CA ALA A 213 24.55 -21.01 -20.11
C ALA A 213 25.59 -22.07 -19.68
N LYS A 214 26.10 -22.84 -20.66
CA LYS A 214 27.13 -23.87 -20.45
C LYS A 214 28.42 -23.31 -19.85
N GLN A 215 28.70 -22.03 -20.11
CA GLN A 215 29.75 -21.25 -19.46
C GLN A 215 29.10 -20.01 -18.86
N SER A 216 28.78 -20.08 -17.56
CA SER A 216 28.18 -18.97 -16.85
C SER A 216 29.22 -17.87 -16.63
N ASP A 217 28.99 -16.69 -17.20
CA ASP A 217 29.78 -15.50 -16.90
C ASP A 217 29.32 -14.93 -15.54
N THR A 218 30.03 -15.31 -14.48
CA THR A 218 29.73 -14.91 -13.11
C THR A 218 29.83 -13.39 -12.90
N SER A 219 30.60 -12.69 -13.75
CA SER A 219 30.70 -11.24 -13.71
C SER A 219 29.43 -10.56 -14.24
N GLN A 220 28.86 -11.09 -15.32
CA GLN A 220 27.58 -10.62 -15.86
C GLN A 220 26.42 -10.93 -14.92
N ILE A 221 26.39 -12.13 -14.32
CA ILE A 221 25.36 -12.49 -13.34
C ILE A 221 25.40 -11.54 -12.14
N ARG A 222 26.58 -11.18 -11.64
CA ARG A 222 26.73 -10.22 -10.55
C ARG A 222 26.23 -8.83 -10.92
N SER A 223 26.57 -8.36 -12.13
CA SER A 223 26.07 -7.09 -12.64
C SER A 223 24.54 -7.08 -12.76
N MET A 224 23.96 -8.17 -13.26
CA MET A 224 22.51 -8.32 -13.38
C MET A 224 21.81 -8.48 -12.03
N ALA A 225 22.45 -9.10 -11.04
CA ALA A 225 21.92 -9.18 -9.68
C ALA A 225 21.86 -7.79 -9.02
N ALA A 226 22.91 -6.97 -9.19
CA ALA A 226 22.91 -5.59 -8.71
C ALA A 226 21.83 -4.72 -9.38
N HIS A 227 21.66 -4.84 -10.70
CA HIS A 227 20.57 -4.15 -11.40
C HIS A 227 19.19 -4.66 -10.95
N GLY A 228 19.07 -5.96 -10.68
CA GLY A 228 17.86 -6.57 -10.15
C GLY A 228 17.45 -6.02 -8.80
N GLU A 229 18.39 -5.59 -7.95
CA GLU A 229 18.07 -5.03 -6.64
C GLU A 229 17.28 -3.71 -6.78
N GLU A 230 17.67 -2.86 -7.72
CA GLU A 230 16.95 -1.62 -8.04
C GLU A 230 15.53 -1.92 -8.55
N LEU A 231 15.40 -2.86 -9.49
CA LEU A 231 14.10 -3.27 -10.03
C LEU A 231 13.17 -3.88 -8.98
N VAL A 232 13.72 -4.73 -8.09
CA VAL A 232 12.96 -5.32 -6.97
C VAL A 232 12.57 -4.22 -5.99
N ASN A 233 13.45 -3.28 -5.64
CA ASN A 233 13.07 -2.15 -4.79
C ASN A 233 11.96 -1.30 -5.44
N GLY A 234 12.01 -1.09 -6.76
CA GLY A 234 10.94 -0.50 -7.57
C GLY A 234 9.61 -1.22 -7.45
N LEU A 235 9.62 -2.52 -7.71
CA LEU A 235 8.44 -3.39 -7.65
C LEU A 235 7.70 -3.26 -6.30
N PHE A 236 8.44 -3.23 -5.21
CA PHE A 236 7.90 -3.20 -3.85
C PHE A 236 7.69 -1.77 -3.30
N GLY A 237 7.90 -0.73 -4.10
CA GLY A 237 7.75 0.67 -3.69
C GLY A 237 8.76 1.10 -2.62
N ARG A 238 9.94 0.47 -2.61
CA ARG A 238 11.05 0.70 -1.66
C ARG A 238 12.26 1.39 -2.28
N GLU A 239 12.11 2.02 -3.45
CA GLU A 239 13.16 2.81 -4.12
C GLU A 239 13.76 3.91 -3.25
N LYS A 240 13.12 4.20 -2.12
CA LYS A 240 13.50 5.27 -1.21
C LYS A 240 13.46 4.77 0.23
N ASP A 241 14.64 4.52 0.80
CA ASP A 241 14.95 5.23 2.05
C ASP A 241 14.73 6.72 1.77
N GLU A 242 13.46 7.14 1.85
CA GLU A 242 13.04 8.50 1.67
C GLU A 242 13.54 9.24 2.90
N SER A 243 14.75 9.79 2.76
CA SER A 243 15.05 11.11 3.29
C SER A 243 13.82 11.99 3.09
N ALA A 244 13.00 12.10 4.13
CA ALA A 244 12.10 13.20 4.49
C ALA A 244 11.43 14.00 3.35
N PHE A 245 11.02 13.38 2.25
CA PHE A 245 10.17 14.02 1.25
C PHE A 245 8.83 13.29 1.21
N VAL A 246 7.94 13.81 2.05
CA VAL A 246 6.51 13.48 2.11
C VAL A 246 5.95 13.38 0.69
N PRO A 247 5.31 12.26 0.30
CA PRO A 247 4.67 12.14 -1.00
C PRO A 247 3.65 13.26 -1.15
N PHE A 248 3.69 13.92 -2.30
CA PHE A 248 2.89 15.08 -2.64
C PHE A 248 1.41 14.70 -2.65
N VAL A 249 0.74 14.79 -1.49
CA VAL A 249 -0.70 14.62 -1.38
C VAL A 249 -1.35 15.85 -2.02
N GLN A 250 -1.86 15.69 -3.25
CA GLN A 250 -2.79 16.65 -3.84
C GLN A 250 -4.14 16.47 -3.13
N GLY A 251 -4.35 17.26 -2.08
CA GLY A 251 -5.63 17.37 -1.37
C GLY A 251 -5.91 18.83 -1.04
N ALA A 252 -7.17 19.23 -1.14
CA ALA A 252 -7.67 20.61 -1.12
C ALA A 252 -7.41 21.42 0.18
N ASP A 253 -6.75 20.86 1.18
CA ASP A 253 -6.58 21.48 2.51
C ASP A 253 -5.29 22.30 2.70
N ARG A 254 -4.48 22.47 1.64
CA ARG A 254 -3.18 23.18 1.73
C ARG A 254 -3.29 24.65 2.16
N ARG A 255 -4.39 25.31 1.79
CA ARG A 255 -4.66 26.70 2.21
C ARG A 255 -5.10 26.76 3.68
N ALA A 256 -5.89 25.78 4.14
CA ALA A 256 -6.36 25.73 5.52
C ALA A 256 -5.21 25.44 6.50
N ALA A 257 -4.35 24.48 6.20
CA ALA A 257 -3.19 24.16 7.05
C ALA A 257 -2.20 25.32 7.18
N GLY A 258 -1.94 26.06 6.09
CA GLY A 258 -1.08 27.25 6.13
C GLY A 258 -1.65 28.37 6.99
N LEU A 259 -2.97 28.56 6.99
CA LEU A 259 -3.64 29.58 7.81
C LEU A 259 -3.58 29.26 9.31
N VAL A 260 -3.69 27.98 9.69
CA VAL A 260 -3.60 27.55 11.09
C VAL A 260 -2.19 27.79 11.65
N ILE A 261 -1.15 27.40 10.89
CA ILE A 261 0.24 27.55 11.35
C ILE A 261 0.63 29.04 11.43
N SER A 262 0.27 29.83 10.43
CA SER A 262 0.55 31.28 10.44
C SER A 262 -0.21 32.03 11.54
N SER A 263 -1.46 31.66 11.81
CA SER A 263 -2.26 32.20 12.91
C SER A 263 -1.62 31.91 14.27
N ALA A 264 -1.17 30.66 14.51
CA ALA A 264 -0.52 30.29 15.77
C ALA A 264 0.78 31.07 16.01
N ILE A 265 1.58 31.27 14.96
CA ILE A 265 2.83 32.06 15.04
C ILE A 265 2.53 33.53 15.32
N ALA A 266 1.56 34.13 14.63
CA ALA A 266 1.16 35.52 14.83
C ALA A 266 0.61 35.75 16.26
N ALA A 267 -0.17 34.81 16.79
CA ALA A 267 -0.67 34.86 18.15
C ALA A 267 0.46 34.78 19.19
N ALA A 268 1.44 33.89 18.98
CA ALA A 268 2.60 33.77 19.86
C ALA A 268 3.45 35.05 19.87
N LEU A 269 3.68 35.66 18.69
CA LEU A 269 4.42 36.91 18.56
C LEU A 269 3.68 38.10 19.16
N CYS A 270 2.36 38.21 18.96
CA CYS A 270 1.54 39.24 19.61
C CYS A 270 1.58 39.11 21.13
N TYR A 271 1.47 37.88 21.66
CA TYR A 271 1.53 37.66 23.10
C TYR A 271 2.90 38.02 23.69
N ALA A 272 3.99 37.62 23.03
CA ALA A 272 5.35 37.97 23.43
C ALA A 272 5.59 39.49 23.37
N GLY A 273 5.12 40.15 22.31
CA GLY A 273 5.20 41.60 22.15
C GLY A 273 4.43 42.36 23.23
N TYR A 274 3.20 41.93 23.52
CA TYR A 274 2.38 42.50 24.59
C TYR A 274 3.00 42.30 25.98
N ARG A 275 3.58 41.12 26.25
CA ARG A 275 4.29 40.84 27.51
C ARG A 275 5.49 41.76 27.69
N LYS A 276 6.28 41.98 26.63
CA LYS A 276 7.44 42.88 26.65
C LYS A 276 7.03 44.34 26.85
N TYR A 277 5.97 44.78 26.17
CA TYR A 277 5.43 46.13 26.33
C TYR A 277 4.95 46.40 27.77
N ARG A 278 4.31 45.42 28.41
CA ARG A 278 3.89 45.55 29.82
C ARG A 278 5.06 45.59 30.80
N ALA A 279 6.12 44.82 30.55
CA ALA A 279 7.34 44.89 31.37
C ALA A 279 8.01 46.26 31.26
N GLN A 280 8.08 46.84 30.06
CA GLN A 280 8.64 48.17 29.85
C GLN A 280 7.82 49.29 30.49
N GLN A 281 6.51 49.14 30.67
CA GLN A 281 5.70 50.12 31.40
C GLN A 281 5.91 50.05 32.93
N GLN A 282 6.42 48.94 33.47
CA GLN A 282 6.70 48.79 34.90
C GLN A 282 8.06 49.38 35.30
N ASP A 283 9.03 49.44 34.37
CA ASP A 283 10.35 50.03 34.62
C ASP A 283 10.38 51.57 34.61
N ILE A 284 9.29 52.24 34.20
CA ILE A 284 9.23 53.73 34.13
C ILE A 284 8.91 54.37 35.50
N PHE A 285 8.63 53.58 36.55
CA PHE A 285 8.29 54.10 37.89
C PHE A 285 9.37 53.99 38.96
N THR A 286 10.60 53.59 38.62
CA THR A 286 11.73 53.65 39.56
C THR A 286 12.79 54.65 39.11
N TYR A 287 12.44 55.93 39.14
CA TYR A 287 13.44 56.98 39.37
C TYR A 287 12.88 57.98 40.39
N ARG A 288 13.13 57.72 41.68
CA ARG A 288 13.00 58.74 42.72
C ARG A 288 14.03 58.49 43.82
N ARG A 289 15.08 59.34 43.77
CA ARG A 289 16.10 59.70 44.76
C ARG A 289 17.01 58.61 45.30
#